data_AF-A0A6A6R8R6-F1
#
_entry.id   AF-A0A6A6R8R6-F1
#
_cell.length_a   1.000
_cell.length_b   1.000
_cell.length_c   1.000
_cell.angle_alpha   90.00
_cell.angle_beta   90.00
_cell.angle_gamma   90.00
#
_symmetry.space_group_name_H-M   'P 1'
#
loop_
_entity.id
_entity.type
_entity.pdbx_description
1 polymer ?
#
loop_
_entity_poly.entity_id
_entity_poly.type
_entity_poly.pdbx_seq_one_letter_code
_entity_poly.pdbx_strand_id
1 'polypeptide(L)'
;MLANLPLALAAILSLASASVIPLDLSARSGKPTGGPAIASVTIYSSYTCPGNTAPPTDGSAGASTTLSVTEATCSIVSIPAGAAITAKLTQAPKTGSVGCYVQLYYGGDCAVTYANQIHGVAFSGVAVNNHLGCANFPVGGYGAVEIICV
;
A
#
# COMPACT_ATOMS: atom_id res chain seq x y z
N MET A 1 22.63 -51.14 9.30
CA MET A 1 22.30 -50.45 8.06
C MET A 1 20.84 -50.00 8.18
N LEU A 2 20.62 -48.77 8.63
CA LEU A 2 19.31 -48.11 8.66
C LEU A 2 19.54 -46.69 8.15
N ALA A 3 18.84 -46.36 7.08
CA ALA A 3 19.08 -45.21 6.23
C ALA A 3 18.48 -43.92 6.80
N ASN A 4 19.13 -42.83 6.39
CA ASN A 4 18.73 -41.43 6.51
C ASN A 4 17.25 -41.15 6.24
N LEU A 5 16.68 -40.15 6.93
CA LEU A 5 15.80 -39.15 6.32
C LEU A 5 15.73 -37.88 7.20
N PRO A 6 16.20 -36.70 6.76
CA PRO A 6 15.91 -35.44 7.43
C PRO A 6 14.53 -34.91 7.00
N LEU A 7 13.75 -34.50 7.99
CA LEU A 7 12.44 -33.88 7.88
C LEU A 7 12.60 -32.47 7.27
N ALA A 8 12.52 -32.34 5.95
CA ALA A 8 12.50 -31.04 5.28
C ALA A 8 11.07 -30.48 5.29
N LEU A 9 10.82 -29.54 6.19
CA LEU A 9 9.57 -28.79 6.29
C LEU A 9 9.48 -27.82 5.11
N ALA A 10 8.66 -28.15 4.10
CA ALA A 10 8.40 -27.30 2.95
C ALA A 10 7.56 -26.08 3.37
N ALA A 11 8.18 -24.89 3.37
CA ALA A 11 7.47 -23.63 3.53
C ALA A 11 6.74 -23.29 2.23
N ILE A 12 5.40 -23.41 2.24
CA ILE A 12 4.54 -22.99 1.14
C ILE A 12 4.40 -21.46 1.21
N LEU A 13 5.19 -20.73 0.43
CA LEU A 13 4.94 -19.31 0.17
C LEU A 13 3.74 -19.20 -0.79
N SER A 14 2.57 -18.88 -0.25
CA SER A 14 1.42 -18.45 -1.05
C SER A 14 1.67 -17.05 -1.59
N LEU A 15 2.08 -16.92 -2.86
CA LEU A 15 2.04 -15.63 -3.56
C LEU A 15 0.56 -15.30 -3.84
N ALA A 16 -0.01 -14.41 -3.03
CA ALA A 16 -1.26 -13.76 -3.37
C ALA A 16 -1.05 -12.97 -4.68
N SER A 17 -1.70 -13.41 -5.75
CA SER A 17 -1.64 -12.75 -7.05
C SER A 17 -2.49 -11.48 -6.97
N ALA A 18 -1.85 -10.32 -6.79
CA ALA A 18 -2.52 -9.04 -6.97
C ALA A 18 -2.76 -8.84 -8.47
N SER A 19 -4.02 -8.88 -8.90
CA SER A 19 -4.41 -8.48 -10.24
C SER A 19 -4.29 -6.97 -10.38
N VAL A 20 -3.26 -6.52 -11.08
CA VAL A 20 -3.10 -5.11 -11.47
C VAL A 20 -4.02 -4.81 -12.65
N ILE A 21 -5.02 -3.95 -12.43
CA ILE A 21 -5.85 -3.45 -13.53
C ILE A 21 -5.21 -2.12 -13.97
N PRO A 22 -4.65 -2.02 -15.19
CA PRO A 22 -4.20 -0.73 -15.69
C PRO A 22 -5.41 0.20 -15.78
N LEU A 23 -5.37 1.33 -15.07
CA LEU A 23 -6.45 2.31 -15.15
C LEU A 23 -6.54 2.88 -16.57
N ASP A 24 -7.77 3.07 -17.04
CA ASP A 24 -8.04 3.90 -18.21
C ASP A 24 -7.50 5.32 -17.96
N LEU A 25 -6.52 5.75 -18.76
CA LEU A 25 -5.91 7.09 -18.67
C LEU A 25 -6.94 8.22 -18.83
N SER A 26 -8.11 7.95 -19.42
CA SER A 26 -9.21 8.91 -19.57
C SER A 26 -9.86 9.25 -18.22
N ALA A 27 -9.86 8.31 -17.26
CA ALA A 27 -10.28 8.57 -15.87
C ALA A 27 -9.26 9.41 -15.07
N ARG A 28 -8.09 9.70 -15.65
CA ARG A 28 -6.99 10.49 -15.05
C ARG A 28 -6.89 11.93 -15.55
N SER A 29 -7.79 12.37 -16.43
CA SER A 29 -7.78 13.76 -16.94
C SER A 29 -7.73 14.76 -15.77
N GLY A 30 -6.59 15.43 -15.61
CA GLY A 30 -6.35 16.43 -14.57
C GLY A 30 -5.52 16.01 -13.33
N LYS A 31 -5.13 14.74 -13.15
CA LYS A 31 -4.19 14.35 -12.07
C LYS A 31 -2.72 14.56 -12.54
N PRO A 32 -1.88 15.35 -11.85
CA PRO A 32 -0.46 15.43 -12.19
C PRO A 32 0.18 14.05 -12.05
N THR A 33 1.05 13.68 -12.98
CA THR A 33 1.79 12.41 -12.93
C THR A 33 3.26 12.70 -12.66
N GLY A 34 3.66 12.55 -11.41
CA GLY A 34 5.05 12.62 -10.94
C GLY A 34 5.91 11.53 -11.55
N GLY A 35 5.33 10.44 -12.06
CA GLY A 35 5.96 9.46 -12.95
C GLY A 35 7.06 8.59 -12.31
N PRO A 36 7.19 7.34 -12.79
CA PRO A 36 6.77 6.21 -11.96
C PRO A 36 7.51 6.19 -10.63
N ALA A 37 6.83 6.56 -9.55
CA ALA A 37 7.23 6.13 -8.21
C ALA A 37 6.79 4.69 -7.95
N ILE A 38 7.47 4.03 -7.01
CA ILE A 38 7.04 2.75 -6.44
C ILE A 38 7.14 2.90 -4.93
N ALA A 39 6.15 2.42 -4.18
CA ALA A 39 6.28 2.24 -2.74
C ALA A 39 5.90 0.84 -2.29
N SER A 40 6.58 0.41 -1.23
CA SER A 40 6.14 -0.70 -0.40
C SER A 40 5.07 -0.17 0.55
N VAL A 41 3.84 -0.65 0.44
CA VAL A 41 2.72 -0.35 1.35
C VAL A 41 2.51 -1.55 2.25
N THR A 42 2.46 -1.31 3.56
CA THR A 42 2.20 -2.36 4.56
C THR A 42 0.89 -2.06 5.26
N ILE A 43 0.01 -3.04 5.30
CA ILE A 43 -1.31 -2.98 5.94
C ILE A 43 -1.27 -3.84 7.19
N TYR A 44 -1.69 -3.28 8.32
CA TYR A 44 -1.80 -3.96 9.61
C TYR A 44 -3.27 -4.12 9.93
N SER A 45 -3.76 -5.37 9.89
CA SER A 45 -5.20 -5.66 9.89
C SER A 45 -5.91 -5.37 11.20
N SER A 46 -5.16 -5.28 12.30
CA SER A 46 -5.70 -5.13 13.65
C SER A 46 -4.77 -4.29 14.53
N TYR A 47 -4.26 -3.19 13.97
CA TYR A 47 -3.37 -2.26 14.67
C TYR A 47 -3.88 -0.84 14.55
N THR A 48 -3.86 -0.12 15.66
CA THR A 48 -4.11 1.31 15.71
C THR A 48 -2.80 2.03 15.95
N CYS A 49 -2.43 2.93 15.05
CA CYS A 49 -1.29 3.81 15.20
C CYS A 49 -1.47 4.68 16.47
N PRO A 50 -0.55 4.63 17.44
CA PRO A 50 -0.56 5.52 18.61
C PRO A 50 -0.14 6.97 18.24
N GLY A 51 0.28 7.20 17.00
CA GLY A 51 0.71 8.47 16.43
C GLY A 51 1.27 8.24 15.02
N ASN A 52 2.09 9.16 14.51
CA ASN A 52 2.75 9.02 13.20
C ASN A 52 4.03 8.16 13.23
N THR A 53 4.27 7.43 14.31
CA THR A 53 5.41 6.54 14.47
C THR A 53 5.17 5.20 13.79
N ALA A 54 6.22 4.61 13.23
CA ALA A 54 6.14 3.28 12.63
C ALA A 54 5.64 2.24 13.67
N PRO A 55 4.81 1.26 13.25
CA PRO A 55 4.38 0.16 14.10
C PRO A 55 5.57 -0.65 14.67
N PRO A 56 5.41 -1.28 15.85
CA PRO A 56 6.43 -2.14 16.44
C PRO A 56 6.89 -3.26 15.51
N THR A 57 8.20 -3.52 15.50
CA THR A 57 8.82 -4.62 14.73
C THR A 57 8.90 -5.94 15.49
N ASP A 58 8.50 -5.94 16.76
CA ASP A 58 8.52 -7.10 17.66
C ASP A 58 7.32 -8.04 17.48
N GLY A 59 6.47 -7.77 16.49
CA GLY A 59 5.25 -8.55 16.21
C GLY A 59 4.01 -8.08 16.97
N SER A 60 4.13 -7.13 17.89
CA SER A 60 3.00 -6.60 18.67
C SER A 60 1.96 -5.87 17.82
N ALA A 61 2.32 -5.47 16.60
CA ALA A 61 1.40 -4.89 15.61
C ALA A 61 0.47 -5.93 14.96
N GLY A 62 0.63 -7.22 15.26
CA GLY A 62 -0.21 -8.29 14.72
C GLY A 62 0.10 -8.63 13.26
N ALA A 63 -0.88 -9.23 12.59
CA ALA A 63 -0.75 -9.66 11.20
C ALA A 63 -0.65 -8.45 10.26
N SER A 64 0.30 -8.53 9.32
CA SER A 64 0.49 -7.51 8.29
C SER A 64 0.65 -8.12 6.90
N THR A 65 0.26 -7.36 5.88
CA THR A 65 0.45 -7.68 4.47
C THR A 65 1.20 -6.55 3.80
N THR A 66 2.23 -6.88 3.04
CA THR A 66 3.04 -5.90 2.30
C THR A 66 2.84 -6.10 0.81
N LEU A 67 2.64 -5.00 0.10
CA LEU A 67 2.44 -4.97 -1.34
C LEU A 67 3.25 -3.84 -1.98
N SER A 68 3.77 -4.10 -3.18
CA SER A 68 4.45 -3.08 -3.98
C SER A 68 3.43 -2.38 -4.87
N VAL A 69 3.21 -1.09 -4.65
CA VAL A 69 2.33 -0.26 -5.49
C VAL A 69 3.18 0.58 -6.41
N THR A 70 2.90 0.51 -7.71
CA THR A 70 3.46 1.44 -8.69
C THR A 70 2.52 2.63 -8.81
N GLU A 71 3.08 3.83 -8.91
CA GLU A 71 2.32 5.03 -9.21
C GLU A 71 1.47 4.78 -10.47
N ALA A 72 0.23 5.24 -10.47
CA ALA A 72 -0.69 5.03 -11.59
C ALA A 72 -1.24 3.64 -11.83
N THR A 73 -0.99 2.71 -10.91
CA THR A 73 -1.54 1.37 -10.98
C THR A 73 -2.49 1.13 -9.83
N CYS A 74 -3.68 0.61 -10.13
CA CYS A 74 -4.62 0.20 -9.11
C CYS A 74 -4.21 -1.15 -8.54
N SER A 75 -3.99 -1.20 -7.24
CA SER A 75 -3.76 -2.44 -6.50
C SER A 75 -5.02 -2.79 -5.72
N ILE A 76 -5.71 -3.86 -6.11
CA ILE A 76 -6.88 -4.35 -5.39
C ILE A 76 -6.42 -5.07 -4.12
N VAL A 77 -6.93 -4.62 -2.98
CA VAL A 77 -6.53 -5.14 -1.66
C VAL A 77 -7.66 -4.96 -0.66
N SER A 78 -7.84 -5.93 0.24
CA SER A 78 -8.79 -5.80 1.36
C SER A 78 -8.10 -5.16 2.55
N ILE A 79 -8.46 -3.91 2.86
CA ILE A 79 -8.02 -3.20 4.07
C ILE A 79 -9.21 -3.18 5.03
N PRO A 80 -9.19 -3.93 6.14
CA PRO A 80 -10.32 -3.97 7.06
C PRO A 80 -10.51 -2.63 7.78
N ALA A 81 -11.73 -2.38 8.26
CA ALA A 81 -12.01 -1.22 9.10
C ALA A 81 -11.15 -1.27 10.39
N GLY A 82 -10.58 -0.13 10.79
CA GLY A 82 -9.67 -0.07 11.93
C GLY A 82 -8.25 -0.58 11.64
N ALA A 83 -7.91 -0.84 10.37
CA ALA A 83 -6.54 -1.10 9.98
C ALA A 83 -5.67 0.16 10.05
N ALA A 84 -4.37 -0.09 10.19
CA ALA A 84 -3.33 0.91 10.01
C ALA A 84 -2.54 0.62 8.73
N ILE A 85 -2.02 1.67 8.10
CA ILE A 85 -1.06 1.51 7.00
C ILE A 85 0.23 2.26 7.28
N THR A 86 1.32 1.71 6.76
CA THR A 86 2.57 2.42 6.53
C THR A 86 2.97 2.30 5.08
N ALA A 87 3.84 3.18 4.60
CA ALA A 87 4.39 3.06 3.26
C ALA A 87 5.80 3.64 3.19
N LYS A 88 6.61 3.12 2.26
CA LYS A 88 7.95 3.61 1.99
C LYS A 88 8.23 3.64 0.49
N LEU A 89 8.65 4.80 -0.03
CA LEU A 89 9.11 4.90 -1.42
C LEU A 89 10.32 3.97 -1.64
N THR A 90 10.18 3.03 -2.55
CA THR A 90 11.23 2.14 -3.04
C THR A 90 11.82 2.63 -4.36
N GLN A 91 11.07 3.47 -5.08
CA GLN A 91 11.53 4.22 -6.24
C GLN A 91 10.98 5.65 -6.13
N ALA A 92 11.87 6.63 -6.26
CA ALA A 92 11.50 8.04 -6.28
C ALA A 92 10.73 8.37 -7.56
N PRO A 93 9.80 9.35 -7.53
CA PRO A 93 9.16 9.85 -8.73
C PRO A 93 10.16 10.63 -9.60
N LYS A 94 9.74 11.07 -10.79
CA LYS A 94 10.54 11.91 -11.68
C LYS A 94 10.96 13.21 -10.98
N THR A 95 12.08 13.76 -11.43
CA THR A 95 12.58 15.07 -10.99
C THR A 95 11.54 16.16 -11.19
N GLY A 96 11.33 16.99 -10.17
CA GLY A 96 10.34 18.07 -10.17
C GLY A 96 9.02 17.72 -9.50
N SER A 97 8.82 16.46 -9.08
CA SER A 97 7.69 16.10 -8.22
C SER A 97 7.83 16.78 -6.86
N VAL A 98 6.76 17.42 -6.40
CA VAL A 98 6.65 18.15 -5.14
C VAL A 98 6.13 17.28 -4.00
N GLY A 99 5.47 16.16 -4.31
CA GLY A 99 4.96 15.25 -3.27
C GLY A 99 4.45 13.92 -3.79
N CYS A 100 4.33 12.94 -2.90
CA CYS A 100 3.68 11.66 -3.16
C CYS A 100 2.64 11.37 -2.09
N TYR A 101 1.59 10.62 -2.47
CA TYR A 101 0.46 10.28 -1.62
C TYR A 101 0.07 8.82 -1.84
N VAL A 102 -0.29 8.13 -0.76
CA VAL A 102 -1.06 6.88 -0.84
C VAL A 102 -2.53 7.25 -0.91
N GLN A 103 -3.24 6.80 -1.94
CA GLN A 103 -4.68 6.97 -2.10
C GLN A 103 -5.38 5.63 -1.84
N LEU A 104 -6.33 5.63 -0.91
CA LEU A 104 -7.19 4.49 -0.61
C LEU A 104 -8.58 4.73 -1.17
N TYR A 105 -9.20 3.66 -1.66
CA TYR A 105 -10.52 3.66 -2.28
C TYR A 105 -11.45 2.68 -1.55
N TYR A 106 -12.66 3.12 -1.21
CA TYR A 106 -13.64 2.25 -0.52
C TYR A 106 -14.01 1.00 -1.34
N GLY A 107 -14.12 1.15 -2.66
CA GLY A 107 -14.43 0.09 -3.60
C GLY A 107 -13.21 -0.75 -3.98
N GLY A 108 -13.45 -1.83 -4.73
CA GLY A 108 -12.43 -2.70 -5.31
C GLY A 108 -11.88 -2.18 -6.65
N ASP A 109 -11.77 -0.86 -6.79
CA ASP A 109 -11.27 -0.17 -7.97
C ASP A 109 -10.74 1.22 -7.57
N CYS A 110 -9.96 1.83 -8.46
CA CYS A 110 -9.36 3.14 -8.25
C CYS A 110 -10.09 4.24 -9.05
N ALA A 111 -11.37 4.03 -9.37
CA ALA A 111 -12.20 5.02 -10.04
C ALA A 111 -12.88 5.94 -9.02
N VAL A 112 -12.79 7.25 -9.25
CA VAL A 112 -13.42 8.23 -8.39
C VAL A 112 -14.90 8.32 -8.74
N THR A 113 -15.76 7.85 -7.84
CA THR A 113 -17.21 7.94 -7.98
C THR A 113 -17.82 8.40 -6.66
N TYR A 114 -19.10 8.78 -6.66
CA TYR A 114 -19.81 9.18 -5.44
C TYR A 114 -19.80 8.07 -4.36
N ALA A 115 -19.83 6.80 -4.78
CA ALA A 115 -19.80 5.64 -3.89
C ALA A 115 -18.37 5.19 -3.53
N ASN A 116 -17.37 5.53 -4.35
CA ASN A 116 -15.97 5.16 -4.14
C ASN A 116 -15.16 6.38 -3.70
N GLN A 117 -15.33 6.77 -2.43
CA GLN A 117 -14.62 7.92 -1.86
C GLN A 117 -13.12 7.61 -1.70
N ILE A 118 -12.31 8.66 -1.71
CA ILE A 118 -10.84 8.55 -1.64
C ILE A 118 -10.35 9.16 -0.34
N HIS A 119 -9.45 8.45 0.34
CA HIS A 119 -8.65 9.03 1.42
C HIS A 119 -7.17 9.00 1.05
N GLY A 120 -6.55 10.18 1.08
CA GLY A 120 -5.15 10.38 0.73
C GLY A 120 -4.30 10.68 1.95
N VAL A 121 -3.12 10.05 2.05
CA VAL A 121 -2.13 10.38 3.08
C VAL A 121 -0.77 10.62 2.43
N ALA A 122 -0.12 11.72 2.83
CA ALA A 122 1.13 12.17 2.23
C ALA A 122 2.34 11.41 2.77
N PHE A 123 3.31 11.18 1.89
CA PHE A 123 4.67 10.79 2.30
C PHE A 123 5.43 12.00 2.87
N SER A 124 6.45 11.73 3.68
CA SER A 124 7.43 12.74 4.16
C SER A 124 8.41 13.17 3.06
N GLY A 125 7.92 13.54 1.88
CA GLY A 125 8.69 13.94 0.70
C GLY A 125 8.76 12.88 -0.41
N VAL A 126 9.72 13.03 -1.33
CA VAL A 126 9.77 12.28 -2.60
C VAL A 126 11.04 11.43 -2.80
N ALA A 127 11.96 11.37 -1.83
CA ALA A 127 13.16 10.56 -1.97
C ALA A 127 12.88 9.07 -1.67
N VAL A 128 13.72 8.18 -2.20
CA VAL A 128 13.72 6.77 -1.77
C VAL A 128 13.93 6.71 -0.26
N ASN A 129 13.18 5.83 0.41
CA ASN A 129 13.05 5.71 1.87
C ASN A 129 12.24 6.80 2.57
N ASN A 130 11.75 7.83 1.87
CA ASN A 130 10.73 8.68 2.46
C ASN A 130 9.48 7.83 2.70
N HIS A 131 8.85 8.08 3.84
CA HIS A 131 7.87 7.17 4.38
C HIS A 131 6.61 7.90 4.83
N LEU A 132 5.51 7.18 4.76
CA LEU A 132 4.31 7.41 5.53
C LEU A 132 4.51 6.69 6.86
N GLY A 133 4.53 7.45 7.96
CA GLY A 133 4.81 6.96 9.30
C GLY A 133 3.87 5.84 9.76
N CYS A 134 2.65 6.21 10.17
CA CYS A 134 1.54 5.29 10.40
C CYS A 134 0.23 6.07 10.31
N ALA A 135 -0.71 5.58 9.50
CA ALA A 135 -2.01 6.22 9.33
C ALA A 135 -3.15 5.27 9.72
N ASN A 136 -4.05 5.78 10.57
CA ASN A 136 -5.29 5.11 10.96
C ASN A 136 -6.42 5.52 10.02
N PHE A 137 -7.34 4.59 9.72
CA PHE A 137 -8.54 4.91 8.95
C PHE A 137 -9.82 4.61 9.74
N PRO A 138 -10.61 5.64 10.10
CA PRO A 138 -11.68 5.51 11.08
C PRO A 138 -13.04 5.05 10.52
N VAL A 139 -13.25 5.07 9.20
CA VAL A 139 -14.61 5.20 8.63
C VAL A 139 -15.08 4.04 7.72
N GLY A 140 -14.32 2.94 7.63
CA GLY A 140 -14.72 1.74 6.89
C GLY A 140 -13.53 0.98 6.31
N GLY A 141 -13.79 -0.19 5.74
CA GLY A 141 -12.79 -0.93 4.98
C GLY A 141 -12.57 -0.32 3.58
N TYR A 142 -11.40 -0.58 2.99
CA TYR A 142 -11.04 -0.15 1.64
C TYR A 142 -10.75 -1.38 0.77
N GLY A 143 -11.06 -1.26 -0.53
CA GLY A 143 -10.91 -2.34 -1.50
C GLY A 143 -9.75 -2.13 -2.49
N ALA A 144 -9.16 -0.93 -2.54
CA ALA A 144 -8.04 -0.66 -3.42
C ALA A 144 -7.11 0.44 -2.89
N VAL A 145 -5.88 0.41 -3.41
CA VAL A 145 -4.82 1.40 -3.13
C VAL A 145 -4.08 1.78 -4.41
N GLU A 146 -3.71 3.06 -4.52
CA GLU A 146 -2.86 3.62 -5.56
C GLU A 146 -1.83 4.57 -4.92
N ILE A 147 -0.71 4.81 -5.61
CA ILE A 147 0.17 5.94 -5.31
C ILE A 147 0.03 7.00 -6.39
N ILE A 148 -0.04 8.25 -5.97
CA ILE A 148 0.00 9.42 -6.85
C ILE A 148 1.14 10.31 -6.41
N CYS A 149 2.00 10.71 -7.34
CA CYS A 149 2.97 11.76 -7.14
C CYS A 149 2.62 12.94 -8.03
N VAL A 150 2.88 14.16 -7.56
CA VAL A 150 2.57 15.42 -8.26
C VAL A 150 3.79 16.30 -8.33
#